data_AF-A0A016SNQ5-F1
#
_entry.id   AF-A0A016SNQ5-F1
#
_cell.length_a   1.000
_cell.length_b   1.000
_cell.length_c   1.000
_cell.angle_alpha   90.00
_cell.angle_beta   90.00
_cell.angle_gamma   90.00
#
_symmetry.space_group_name_H-M   'P 1'
#
loop_
_entity.id
_entity.type
_entity.pdbx_description
1 polymer ?
#
loop_
_entity_poly.entity_id
_entity_poly.type
_entity_poly.pdbx_seq_one_letter_code
_entity_poly.pdbx_strand_id
1 'polypeptide(L)'
;MWIILALVYVLPLSAAHALNMTVKLHGTGSLIAKFIEENRYDDYLRLLEEQERNRTKGRYWTWQALSSWYDEFYLGEVKVGTPAQTFWLSMDTGSSAMWLIDGACNHPICNGYPNSGRKKNKFYYGKSSTFKRTSDKFSLNYGTGWAAGFTGADNIRYGCMLQLVRCLLMSLSCYLAESRLSRSRLPLILMLEAYWHQ
;
A
#
# COMPACT_ATOMS: atom_id res chain seq x y z
N MET A 1 -47.18 3.64 -26.52
CA MET A 1 -47.00 2.28 -25.96
C MET A 1 -45.59 1.69 -26.19
N TRP A 2 -44.84 2.13 -27.20
CA TRP A 2 -43.48 1.61 -27.49
C TRP A 2 -42.34 2.28 -26.69
N ILE A 3 -42.52 3.52 -26.24
CA ILE A 3 -41.49 4.26 -25.46
C ILE A 3 -41.31 3.67 -24.06
N ILE A 4 -42.40 3.22 -23.43
CA ILE A 4 -42.35 2.58 -22.10
C ILE A 4 -41.68 1.19 -22.19
N LEU A 5 -41.94 0.43 -23.26
CA LEU A 5 -41.26 -0.84 -23.52
C LEU A 5 -39.75 -0.65 -23.76
N ALA A 6 -39.34 0.41 -24.48
CA ALA A 6 -37.93 0.73 -24.64
C ALA A 6 -37.25 1.08 -23.31
N LEU A 7 -37.90 1.86 -22.44
CA LEU A 7 -37.33 2.19 -21.13
C LEU A 7 -37.24 0.96 -20.20
N VAL A 8 -38.24 0.09 -20.21
CA VAL A 8 -38.25 -1.13 -19.37
C VAL A 8 -37.24 -2.18 -19.83
N TYR A 9 -36.89 -2.24 -21.13
CA TYR A 9 -35.88 -3.16 -21.66
C TYR A 9 -34.46 -2.57 -21.72
N VAL A 10 -34.30 -1.26 -21.80
CA VAL A 10 -32.97 -0.61 -21.90
C VAL A 10 -32.40 -0.25 -20.52
N LEU A 11 -33.24 0.05 -19.51
CA LEU A 11 -32.77 0.37 -18.15
C LEU A 11 -32.16 -0.81 -17.36
N PRO A 12 -32.60 -2.08 -17.49
CA PRO A 12 -31.97 -3.19 -16.77
C PRO A 12 -30.62 -3.61 -17.35
N LEU A 13 -30.25 -3.12 -18.54
CA LEU A 13 -28.98 -3.44 -19.20
C LEU A 13 -27.82 -2.53 -18.75
N SER A 14 -28.02 -1.76 -17.68
CA SER A 14 -26.90 -1.24 -16.87
C SER A 14 -26.58 -2.24 -15.77
N ALA A 15 -26.23 -3.48 -16.16
CA ALA A 15 -25.63 -4.42 -15.22
C ALA A 15 -24.41 -3.72 -14.62
N ALA A 16 -24.49 -3.43 -13.32
CA ALA A 16 -23.38 -2.91 -12.55
C ALA A 16 -22.24 -3.93 -12.69
N HIS A 17 -21.26 -3.63 -13.54
CA HIS A 17 -20.05 -4.42 -13.63
C HIS A 17 -19.29 -4.15 -12.34
N ALA A 18 -19.51 -4.98 -11.33
CA ALA A 18 -18.65 -5.01 -10.16
C ALA A 18 -17.26 -5.39 -10.67
N LEU A 19 -16.35 -4.43 -10.68
CA LEU A 19 -14.94 -4.67 -10.95
C LEU A 19 -14.42 -5.56 -9.83
N ASN A 20 -14.32 -6.86 -10.10
CA ASN A 20 -13.70 -7.80 -9.19
C ASN A 20 -12.19 -7.75 -9.41
N MET A 21 -11.46 -7.45 -8.34
CA MET A 21 -10.02 -7.30 -8.39
C MET A 21 -9.36 -8.28 -7.43
N THR A 22 -8.68 -9.27 -7.99
CA THR A 22 -7.90 -10.22 -7.21
C THR A 22 -6.45 -9.77 -7.17
N VAL A 23 -5.89 -9.68 -5.96
CA VAL A 23 -4.47 -9.43 -5.71
C VAL A 23 -3.92 -10.62 -4.93
N LYS A 24 -2.83 -11.22 -5.43
CA LYS A 24 -2.11 -12.24 -4.67
C LYS A 24 -1.31 -11.55 -3.57
N LEU A 25 -1.56 -11.94 -2.33
CA LEU A 25 -0.84 -11.45 -1.16
C LEU A 25 0.20 -12.46 -0.71
N HIS A 26 1.31 -11.95 -0.19
CA HIS A 26 2.36 -12.72 0.44
C HIS A 26 2.35 -12.44 1.94
N GLY A 27 1.92 -13.41 2.75
CA GLY A 27 2.01 -13.33 4.21
C GLY A 27 3.46 -13.41 4.66
N THR A 28 3.87 -12.56 5.60
CA THR A 28 5.22 -12.65 6.18
C THR A 28 5.38 -13.84 7.11
N GLY A 29 4.28 -14.45 7.56
CA GLY A 29 4.26 -15.40 8.67
C GLY A 29 4.41 -14.70 10.01
N SER A 30 3.84 -15.32 11.04
CA SER A 30 3.85 -14.84 12.42
C SER A 30 5.25 -14.65 12.97
N LEU A 31 5.46 -13.54 13.68
CA LEU A 31 6.73 -13.18 14.29
C LEU A 31 7.03 -14.12 15.48
N ILE A 32 6.05 -14.39 16.33
CA ILE A 32 6.21 -15.34 17.44
C ILE A 32 6.63 -16.73 16.96
N ALA A 33 6.06 -17.20 15.84
CA ALA A 33 6.42 -18.50 15.27
C ALA A 33 7.91 -18.55 14.87
N LYS A 34 8.45 -17.46 14.27
CA LYS A 34 9.87 -17.36 13.91
C LYS A 34 10.78 -17.36 15.13
N PHE A 35 10.41 -16.63 16.18
CA PHE A 35 11.18 -16.62 17.43
C PHE A 35 11.20 -17.99 18.11
N ILE A 36 10.09 -18.74 18.06
CA ILE A 36 10.05 -20.12 18.58
C ILE A 36 10.94 -21.05 17.73
N GLU A 37 10.85 -20.97 16.40
CA GLU A 37 11.65 -21.78 15.48
C GLU A 37 13.16 -21.54 15.64
N GLU A 38 13.57 -20.28 15.83
CA GLU A 38 14.97 -19.90 16.09
C GLU A 38 15.43 -20.17 17.53
N ASN A 39 14.57 -20.73 18.40
CA ASN A 39 14.83 -20.91 19.83
C ASN A 39 15.21 -19.59 20.55
N ARG A 40 14.60 -18.48 20.13
CA ARG A 40 14.80 -17.11 20.65
C ARG A 40 13.56 -16.56 21.33
N TYR A 41 12.77 -17.42 21.99
CA TYR A 41 11.53 -17.01 22.63
C TYR A 41 11.75 -15.91 23.71
N ASP A 42 12.88 -15.94 24.42
CA ASP A 42 13.22 -14.90 25.40
C ASP A 42 13.39 -13.51 24.75
N ASP A 43 13.89 -13.44 23.51
CA ASP A 43 13.99 -12.18 22.76
C ASP A 43 12.60 -11.64 22.42
N TYR A 44 11.67 -12.52 22.09
CA TYR A 44 10.27 -12.16 21.85
C TYR A 44 9.61 -11.61 23.12
N LEU A 45 9.85 -12.23 24.28
CA LEU A 45 9.36 -11.71 25.56
C LEU A 45 9.93 -10.32 25.87
N ARG A 46 11.22 -10.09 25.61
CA ARG A 46 11.86 -8.77 25.77
C ARG A 46 11.23 -7.71 24.87
N LEU A 47 10.88 -8.06 23.63
CA LEU A 47 10.16 -7.16 22.72
C LEU A 47 8.77 -6.80 23.26
N LEU A 48 8.02 -7.76 23.78
CA LEU A 48 6.70 -7.51 24.40
C LEU A 48 6.83 -6.61 25.65
N GLU A 49 7.81 -6.86 26.51
CA GLU A 49 8.07 -6.02 27.68
C GLU A 49 8.44 -4.58 27.31
N GLU A 50 9.19 -4.38 26.23
CA GLU A 50 9.49 -3.04 25.72
C GLU A 50 8.25 -2.33 25.19
N GLN A 51 7.37 -3.04 24.46
CA GLN A 51 6.09 -2.51 24.02
C GLN A 51 5.20 -2.11 25.22
N GLU A 52 5.13 -2.93 26.26
CA GLU A 52 4.40 -2.65 27.50
C GLU A 52 5.00 -1.48 28.30
N ARG A 53 6.33 -1.36 28.36
CA ARG A 53 7.00 -0.21 28.97
C ARG A 53 6.72 1.09 28.21
N ASN A 54 6.65 1.03 26.89
CA ASN A 54 6.27 2.19 26.09
C ASN A 54 4.77 2.53 26.28
N ARG A 55 3.90 1.53 26.49
CA ARG A 55 2.49 1.72 26.84
C ARG A 55 2.30 2.45 28.17
N THR A 56 3.05 2.06 29.20
CA THR A 56 2.88 2.61 30.57
C THR A 56 3.40 4.04 30.76
N LYS A 57 4.16 4.59 29.80
CA LYS A 57 4.55 6.00 29.79
C LYS A 57 3.39 6.96 29.45
N GLY A 58 2.27 6.47 28.90
CA GLY A 58 1.07 7.27 28.64
C GLY A 58 0.19 7.40 29.89
N ARG A 59 0.07 8.61 30.46
CA ARG A 59 -0.64 8.88 31.74
C ARG A 59 -2.18 8.83 31.69
N TYR A 60 -2.80 8.10 30.77
CA TYR A 60 -4.26 8.06 30.66
C TYR A 60 -4.79 6.63 30.56
N TRP A 61 -5.49 6.20 31.61
CA TRP A 61 -6.04 4.85 31.84
C TRP A 61 -7.17 4.43 30.89
N THR A 62 -7.49 5.25 29.88
CA THR A 62 -8.61 5.01 28.93
C THR A 62 -8.15 4.50 27.56
N TRP A 63 -6.85 4.32 27.33
CA TRP A 63 -6.33 3.81 26.06
C TRP A 63 -6.06 2.30 26.13
N GLN A 64 -6.79 1.52 25.35
CA GLN A 64 -6.41 0.13 25.05
C GLN A 64 -5.47 0.15 23.84
N ALA A 65 -4.19 -0.14 24.08
CA ALA A 65 -3.22 -0.28 23.01
C ALA A 65 -3.57 -1.53 22.18
N LEU A 66 -3.58 -1.39 20.85
CA LEU A 66 -3.61 -2.55 19.97
C LEU A 66 -2.29 -3.30 20.16
N SER A 67 -2.32 -4.43 20.86
CA SER A 67 -1.14 -5.30 20.95
C SER A 67 -0.97 -6.06 19.62
N SER A 68 0.24 -6.52 19.33
CA SER A 68 0.49 -7.48 18.24
C SER A 68 0.36 -6.96 16.80
N TRP A 69 0.29 -5.63 16.57
CA TRP A 69 0.25 -5.05 15.22
C TRP A 69 1.52 -5.28 14.38
N TYR A 70 2.56 -5.87 14.97
CA TYR A 70 3.81 -6.25 14.31
C TYR A 70 3.95 -7.76 14.04
N ASP A 71 2.97 -8.59 14.40
CA ASP A 71 3.15 -10.04 14.32
C ASP A 71 3.16 -10.56 12.88
N GLU A 72 2.26 -10.06 12.03
CA GLU A 72 2.16 -10.51 10.65
C GLU A 72 1.69 -9.39 9.70
N PHE A 73 2.27 -9.37 8.49
CA PHE A 73 1.87 -8.47 7.42
C PHE A 73 1.53 -9.28 6.16
N TYR A 74 0.50 -8.82 5.44
CA TYR A 74 0.17 -9.32 4.11
C TYR A 74 0.61 -8.31 3.05
N LEU A 75 1.59 -8.71 2.24
CA LEU A 75 2.22 -7.84 1.26
C LEU A 75 1.64 -8.06 -0.14
N GLY A 76 1.19 -7.00 -0.79
CA GLY A 76 0.80 -6.99 -2.20
C GLY A 76 1.90 -6.44 -3.10
N GLU A 77 2.07 -7.03 -4.29
CA GLU A 77 2.93 -6.45 -5.32
C GLU A 77 2.20 -5.27 -6.00
N VAL A 78 2.87 -4.11 -6.04
CA VAL A 78 2.38 -2.90 -6.69
C VAL A 78 3.48 -2.33 -7.60
N LYS A 79 3.11 -1.95 -8.82
CA LYS A 79 3.99 -1.34 -9.81
C LYS A 79 3.62 0.12 -10.00
N VAL A 80 4.61 1.01 -9.90
CA VAL A 80 4.38 2.46 -9.95
C VAL A 80 5.30 3.11 -10.98
N GLY A 81 4.75 4.00 -11.79
CA GLY A 81 5.47 4.81 -12.76
C GLY A 81 5.55 4.25 -14.17
N THR A 82 6.16 5.03 -15.05
CA THR A 82 6.41 4.68 -16.45
C THR A 82 7.87 5.01 -16.83
N PRO A 83 8.77 4.03 -17.00
CA PRO A 83 8.57 2.60 -16.82
C PRO A 83 8.26 2.23 -15.35
N ALA A 84 7.61 1.08 -15.17
CA ALA A 84 7.14 0.62 -13.88
C ALA A 84 8.29 0.23 -12.92
N GLN A 85 8.22 0.71 -11.68
CA GLN A 85 9.05 0.31 -10.55
C GLN A 85 8.22 -0.57 -9.60
N THR A 86 8.75 -1.71 -9.15
CA THR A 86 8.01 -2.71 -8.37
C THR A 86 8.24 -2.56 -6.86
N PHE A 87 7.16 -2.62 -6.09
CA PHE A 87 7.13 -2.50 -4.63
C PHE A 87 6.27 -3.59 -3.99
N TRP A 88 6.64 -3.96 -2.76
CA TRP A 88 5.83 -4.80 -1.89
C TRP A 88 5.26 -3.94 -0.77
N LEU A 89 3.95 -3.76 -0.75
CA LEU A 89 3.28 -2.87 0.19
C LEU A 89 2.42 -3.68 1.15
N SER A 90 2.44 -3.28 2.43
CA SER A 90 1.48 -3.80 3.41
C SER A 90 0.09 -3.28 3.07
N MET A 91 -0.87 -4.19 2.88
CA MET A 91 -2.24 -3.82 2.60
C MET A 91 -2.91 -3.39 3.91
N ASP A 92 -3.10 -2.09 4.08
CA ASP A 92 -3.63 -1.48 5.30
C ASP A 92 -5.05 -0.95 5.05
N THR A 93 -6.04 -1.55 5.71
CA THR A 93 -7.44 -1.10 5.66
C THR A 93 -7.72 0.07 6.62
N GLY A 94 -6.77 0.38 7.51
CA GLY A 94 -6.86 1.46 8.49
C GLY A 94 -6.46 2.83 7.94
N SER A 95 -5.93 2.92 6.72
CA SER A 95 -5.53 4.18 6.09
C SER A 95 -6.02 4.31 4.66
N SER A 96 -6.10 5.54 4.17
CA SER A 96 -6.60 5.89 2.83
C SER A 96 -5.50 6.29 1.85
N ALA A 97 -4.24 6.19 2.26
CA ALA A 97 -3.11 6.70 1.51
C ALA A 97 -2.08 5.60 1.21
N MET A 98 -1.51 5.64 0.01
CA MET A 98 -0.40 4.78 -0.39
C MET A 98 0.93 5.48 -0.17
N TRP A 99 1.86 4.79 0.46
CA TRP A 99 3.15 5.34 0.86
C TRP A 99 4.31 4.61 0.18
N LEU A 100 5.19 5.36 -0.49
CA LEU A 100 6.47 4.84 -0.97
C LEU A 100 7.63 5.61 -0.33
N ILE A 101 8.77 4.94 -0.22
CA ILE A 101 10.02 5.57 0.20
C ILE A 101 10.63 6.30 -0.98
N ASP A 102 10.93 7.58 -0.84
CA ASP A 102 11.61 8.35 -1.86
C ASP A 102 13.04 7.81 -2.08
N GLY A 103 13.46 7.70 -3.34
CA GLY A 103 14.84 7.45 -3.75
C GLY A 103 15.86 8.43 -3.13
N ALA A 104 15.43 9.65 -2.79
CA ALA A 104 16.25 10.64 -2.11
C ALA A 104 16.38 10.43 -0.59
N CYS A 105 15.61 9.53 0.03
CA CYS A 105 15.72 9.29 1.47
C CYS A 105 17.03 8.57 1.81
N ASN A 106 17.95 9.27 2.48
CA ASN A 106 19.25 8.74 2.90
C ASN A 106 19.27 8.20 4.33
N HIS A 107 18.19 8.38 5.09
CA HIS A 107 18.11 7.88 6.46
C HIS A 107 18.23 6.34 6.50
N PRO A 108 18.98 5.73 7.43
CA PRO A 108 19.22 4.28 7.46
C PRO A 108 17.95 3.44 7.38
N ILE A 109 16.87 3.85 8.04
CA ILE A 109 15.59 3.14 8.07
C ILE A 109 14.89 3.05 6.69
N CYS A 110 15.16 4.02 5.79
CA CYS A 110 14.67 3.97 4.41
C CYS A 110 15.34 2.87 3.60
N ASN A 111 16.45 2.30 4.08
CA ASN A 111 17.10 1.15 3.46
C ASN A 111 16.59 -0.19 4.00
N GLY A 112 15.74 -0.20 5.03
CA GLY A 112 15.31 -1.40 5.75
C GLY A 112 15.89 -1.48 7.16
N TYR A 113 15.38 -2.41 7.97
CA TYR A 113 15.85 -2.58 9.35
C TYR A 113 17.24 -3.24 9.34
N PRO A 114 18.21 -2.77 10.14
CA PRO A 114 19.49 -3.43 10.30
C PRO A 114 19.30 -4.92 10.61
N ASN A 115 20.12 -5.79 10.02
CA ASN A 115 20.10 -7.24 10.25
C ASN A 115 18.86 -8.01 9.72
N SER A 116 17.91 -7.36 9.05
CA SER A 116 16.76 -8.07 8.43
C SER A 116 17.13 -8.86 7.16
N GLY A 117 18.36 -8.71 6.65
CA GLY A 117 18.80 -9.29 5.38
C GLY A 117 18.07 -8.74 4.13
N ARG A 118 17.13 -7.80 4.29
CA ARG A 118 16.26 -7.30 3.23
C ARG A 118 16.36 -5.78 3.11
N LYS A 119 16.60 -5.29 1.90
CA LYS A 119 16.56 -3.85 1.59
C LYS A 119 15.15 -3.45 1.14
N LYS A 120 14.73 -2.25 1.51
CA LYS A 120 13.49 -1.67 0.99
C LYS A 120 13.71 -1.08 -0.41
N ASN A 121 12.75 -1.28 -1.30
CA ASN A 121 12.75 -0.65 -2.61
C ASN A 121 12.37 0.84 -2.46
N LYS A 122 13.13 1.71 -3.12
CA LYS A 122 12.86 3.16 -3.15
C LYS A 122 12.31 3.57 -4.51
N PHE A 123 11.39 4.53 -4.49
CA PHE A 123 10.80 5.10 -5.68
C PHE A 123 11.60 6.29 -6.18
N TYR A 124 12.21 6.12 -7.35
CA TYR A 124 12.92 7.19 -8.03
C TYR A 124 11.94 7.91 -8.95
N TYR A 125 11.30 8.95 -8.44
CA TYR A 125 10.30 9.70 -9.20
C TYR A 125 10.84 10.29 -10.51
N GLY A 126 12.12 10.69 -10.55
CA GLY A 126 12.80 11.17 -11.75
C GLY A 126 12.99 10.10 -12.85
N LYS A 127 12.77 8.82 -12.54
CA LYS A 127 12.79 7.73 -13.52
C LYS A 127 11.40 7.39 -14.09
N SER A 128 10.35 8.09 -13.67
CA SER A 128 8.99 7.92 -14.20
C SER A 128 8.59 9.13 -15.06
N SER A 129 8.23 8.89 -16.31
CA SER A 129 7.73 9.92 -17.23
C SER A 129 6.30 10.38 -16.92
N THR A 130 5.57 9.63 -16.10
CA THR A 130 4.17 9.90 -15.75
C THR A 130 3.99 10.50 -14.35
N PHE A 131 5.08 10.61 -13.58
CA PHE A 131 5.05 11.18 -12.25
C PHE A 131 4.73 12.68 -12.32
N LYS A 132 3.79 13.10 -11.46
CA LYS A 132 3.45 14.51 -11.25
C LYS A 132 3.53 14.83 -9.78
N ARG A 133 4.51 15.66 -9.41
CA ARG A 133 4.63 16.18 -8.06
C ARG A 133 3.50 17.17 -7.76
N THR A 134 2.93 17.09 -6.57
CA THR A 134 2.02 18.11 -6.03
C THR A 134 2.82 19.04 -5.11
N SER A 135 2.33 20.26 -4.87
CA SER A 135 2.93 21.22 -3.92
C SER A 135 2.80 20.79 -2.46
N ASP A 136 1.92 19.82 -2.17
CA ASP A 136 1.57 19.47 -0.81
C ASP A 136 2.69 18.68 -0.13
N LYS A 137 3.00 19.11 1.08
CA LYS A 137 3.88 18.40 2.00
C LYS A 137 3.03 17.71 3.05
N PHE A 138 3.54 16.62 3.60
CA PHE A 138 2.95 15.99 4.76
C PHE A 138 4.01 15.82 5.85
N SER A 139 3.56 15.82 7.09
CA SER A 139 4.34 15.42 8.26
C SER A 139 3.37 14.76 9.22
N LEU A 140 3.65 13.51 9.59
CA LEU A 140 2.89 12.74 10.56
C LEU A 140 3.81 12.40 11.72
N ASN A 141 3.31 12.60 12.93
CA ASN A 141 3.94 12.11 14.14
C ASN A 141 3.09 10.98 14.70
N TYR A 142 3.68 9.81 14.77
CA TYR A 142 3.14 8.64 15.42
C TYR A 142 3.70 8.55 16.83
N GLY A 143 3.02 7.85 17.74
CA GLY A 143 3.51 7.66 19.11
C GLY A 143 4.90 6.99 19.17
N THR A 144 5.26 6.25 18.12
CA THR A 144 6.54 5.55 17.96
C THR A 144 7.49 6.20 16.97
N GLY A 145 7.15 7.31 16.32
CA GLY A 145 7.99 7.83 15.24
C GLY A 145 7.39 8.99 14.46
N TRP A 146 7.95 9.32 13.32
CA TRP A 146 7.46 10.35 12.43
C TRP A 146 7.73 10.02 10.97
N ALA A 147 6.92 10.54 10.06
CA ALA A 147 7.14 10.45 8.62
C ALA A 147 6.86 11.80 7.99
N ALA A 148 7.75 12.25 7.11
CA ALA A 148 7.62 13.51 6.39
C ALA A 148 7.98 13.35 4.91
N GLY A 149 7.39 14.20 4.09
CA GLY A 149 7.63 14.16 2.66
C GLY A 149 6.68 15.04 1.87
N PHE A 150 6.39 14.60 0.65
CA PHE A 150 5.49 15.30 -0.26
C PHE A 150 4.57 14.33 -0.98
N THR A 151 3.51 14.86 -1.56
CA THR A 151 2.57 14.07 -2.35
C THR A 151 2.82 14.26 -3.84
N GLY A 152 2.40 13.27 -4.62
CA GLY A 152 2.39 13.32 -6.06
C GLY A 152 1.34 12.39 -6.61
N ALA A 153 1.31 12.21 -7.92
CA ALA A 153 0.45 11.26 -8.58
C ALA A 153 1.23 10.56 -9.69
N ASP A 154 1.02 9.26 -9.83
CA ASP A 154 1.64 8.48 -10.91
C ASP A 154 0.70 7.35 -11.36
N ASN A 155 1.09 6.69 -12.45
CA ASN A 155 0.44 5.48 -12.92
C ASN A 155 0.75 4.33 -11.96
N ILE A 156 -0.29 3.68 -11.47
CA ILE A 156 -0.18 2.58 -10.50
C ILE A 156 -0.86 1.35 -11.09
N ARG A 157 -0.22 0.20 -10.94
CA ARG A 157 -0.72 -1.10 -11.38
C ARG A 157 -0.61 -2.07 -10.22
N TYR A 158 -1.72 -2.65 -9.80
CA TYR A 158 -1.81 -3.70 -8.80
C TYR A 158 -2.86 -4.72 -9.28
N GLY A 159 -2.76 -5.98 -8.85
CA GLY A 159 -3.66 -7.07 -9.28
C GLY A 159 -3.83 -7.20 -10.81
N CYS A 160 -5.01 -7.68 -11.22
CA CYS A 160 -5.40 -7.78 -12.64
C CYS A 160 -5.71 -6.41 -13.29
N MET A 161 -5.51 -5.30 -12.58
CA MET A 161 -5.92 -3.97 -13.07
C MET A 161 -5.11 -3.50 -14.30
N LEU A 162 -4.08 -4.24 -14.75
CA LEU A 162 -3.43 -3.97 -16.03
C LEU A 162 -2.66 -5.15 -16.62
N GLN A 163 -3.35 -6.21 -17.09
CA GLN A 163 -2.83 -7.05 -18.19
C GLN A 163 -3.90 -7.94 -18.87
N LEU A 164 -4.82 -7.35 -19.65
CA LEU A 164 -5.43 -8.05 -20.79
C LEU A 164 -5.69 -7.04 -21.94
N VAL A 165 -4.61 -6.49 -22.49
CA VAL A 165 -4.60 -5.97 -23.87
C VAL A 165 -3.52 -6.71 -24.66
N ARG A 166 -3.73 -8.03 -24.76
CA ARG A 166 -3.29 -8.93 -25.83
C ARG A 166 -3.68 -10.36 -25.42
N CYS A 167 -4.96 -10.66 -25.53
CA CYS A 167 -5.37 -12.02 -25.83
C CYS A 167 -6.50 -11.92 -26.86
N LEU A 168 -6.30 -12.61 -27.98
CA LEU A 168 -7.19 -12.60 -29.13
C LEU A 168 -8.62 -12.96 -28.72
N LEU A 169 -9.54 -11.99 -28.85
CA LEU A 169 -10.84 -12.08 -29.53
C LEU A 169 -11.73 -10.93 -29.03
N MET A 170 -12.25 -10.16 -29.98
CA MET A 170 -13.14 -9.02 -29.78
C MET A 170 -14.33 -9.35 -28.86
N SER A 171 -14.57 -8.50 -27.86
CA SER A 171 -15.94 -8.07 -27.55
C SER A 171 -15.94 -6.54 -27.38
N LEU A 172 -16.87 -5.87 -28.07
CA LEU A 172 -16.98 -4.40 -28.13
C LEU A 172 -17.20 -3.73 -26.75
N SER A 173 -17.47 -4.49 -25.68
CA SER A 173 -17.64 -3.97 -24.33
C SER A 173 -16.35 -3.41 -23.71
N CYS A 174 -15.17 -3.87 -24.12
CA CYS A 174 -13.91 -3.36 -23.57
C CYS A 174 -13.58 -1.92 -24.03
N TYR A 175 -13.98 -1.55 -25.25
CA TYR A 175 -13.58 -0.29 -25.89
C TYR A 175 -14.12 0.96 -25.16
N LEU A 176 -15.28 0.85 -24.51
CA LEU A 176 -15.90 1.98 -23.82
C LEU A 176 -15.39 2.16 -22.38
N ALA A 177 -14.97 1.09 -21.70
CA ALA A 177 -14.37 1.15 -20.35
C ALA A 177 -12.93 1.73 -20.37
N GLU A 178 -12.20 1.54 -21.47
CA GLU A 178 -10.86 2.10 -21.67
C GLU A 178 -10.84 3.64 -21.69
N SER A 179 -11.92 4.28 -22.13
CA SER A 179 -12.01 5.76 -22.14
C SER A 179 -12.09 6.38 -20.74
N ARG A 180 -12.51 5.61 -19.72
CA ARG A 180 -12.79 6.13 -18.38
C ARG A 180 -11.79 5.69 -17.30
N LEU A 181 -11.09 4.56 -17.47
CA LEU A 181 -10.16 4.00 -16.47
C LEU A 181 -8.67 4.01 -16.89
N SER A 182 -8.33 4.32 -18.14
CA SER A 182 -6.93 4.44 -18.64
C SER A 182 -6.13 5.63 -18.06
N ARG A 183 -6.71 6.39 -17.11
CA ARG A 183 -6.14 7.63 -16.56
C ARG A 183 -6.29 7.77 -15.04
N SER A 184 -6.44 6.70 -14.26
CA SER A 184 -6.42 6.82 -12.80
C SER A 184 -4.99 7.07 -12.31
N ARG A 185 -4.54 8.33 -12.37
CA ARG A 185 -3.44 8.81 -11.53
C ARG A 185 -3.96 8.84 -10.11
N LEU A 186 -3.52 7.92 -9.26
CA LEU A 186 -3.89 7.96 -7.85
C LEU A 186 -2.89 8.83 -7.08
N PRO A 187 -3.35 9.55 -6.06
CA PRO A 187 -2.46 10.27 -5.17
C PRO A 187 -1.53 9.28 -4.48
N LEU A 188 -0.26 9.65 -4.43
CA LEU A 188 0.84 8.88 -3.89
C LEU A 188 1.57 9.76 -2.89
N ILE A 189 1.83 9.21 -1.71
CA ILE A 189 2.59 9.89 -0.67
C ILE A 189 4.04 9.39 -0.73
N LEU A 190 4.98 10.29 -1.01
CA LEU A 190 6.40 10.00 -1.08
C LEU A 190 7.09 10.44 0.22
N MET A 191 7.54 9.46 0.99
CA MET A 191 8.31 9.70 2.21
C MET A 191 9.73 10.11 1.85
N LEU A 192 10.05 11.39 2.07
CA LEU A 192 11.42 11.90 2.03
C LEU A 192 12.20 11.48 3.27
N GLU A 193 11.49 11.40 4.40
CA GLU A 193 12.04 11.07 5.70
C GLU A 193 11.01 10.23 6.45
N ALA A 194 11.46 9.14 7.04
CA ALA A 194 10.64 8.36 7.95
C ALA A 194 11.55 7.95 9.09
N TYR A 195 11.04 7.97 10.30
CA TYR A 195 11.66 7.44 11.50
C TYR A 195 10.59 6.71 12.27
N TRP A 196 10.88 5.46 12.61
CA TRP A 196 10.08 4.71 13.56
C TRP A 196 11.08 4.16 14.56
N HIS A 197 10.81 4.36 15.85
CA HIS A 197 11.30 3.44 16.87
C HIS A 197 10.61 2.11 16.58
N GLN A 198 11.30 1.31 15.78
CA GLN A 198 11.09 -0.13 15.61
C GLN A 198 12.02 -0.84 16.58
#